data_AF-A0A343VRG1-F1
#
_entry.id   AF-A0A343VRG1-F1
#
_cell.length_a   1.000
_cell.length_b   1.000
_cell.length_c   1.000
_cell.angle_alpha   90.00
_cell.angle_beta   90.00
_cell.angle_gamma   90.00
#
_symmetry.space_group_name_H-M   'P 1'
#
loop_
_entity.id
_entity.type
_entity.pdbx_description
1 polymer ?
#
loop_
_entity_poly.entity_id
_entity_poly.type
_entity_poly.pdbx_seq_one_letter_code
_entity_poly.pdbx_strand_id
1 'polypeptide(L)'
;MSDQDGSKPEPETDPIHPVAAVYDTSFFSAGRFKPELIEQLAGRLARRDVTLWIPAQVIDEWAVHAFEALTELKAAHAKLGGLTIAGEPPEPLSARDIAAHIDQLCRAMPNVEVLTLDGQCAIDAIRDQVLGEGAGGRSKDGTRTGAVDSSIVRDALRRVDNDPDQLVFLTRNLKDFQPAAKALGHSEFPAAVNTRHLFARLSQPTHPKHAVDTARRLIIEELLHNIKDASAADDRHGPPPAWIDVNDITVAAVDTDDQREFESIIDPSFELEPAATLVYVANVGLQVIDEDTDLVSYTVVLLTDVRAEGYVINNDGNTVHKWMTLYDSIVTVPFDADIVDGKLLQPRQSDTATARSSLQQFDDEWDAYQDVWETISAWEGITVKPAKDDALPIAFELHGPDRQRVDAEVPGKFIAGEWTLEFTSPDMELTTEISSQYDPNSRAWLGREESYDMYPPYYLVSGARRARPGPYLALALVWQYLVDKTNQPAPDDEDA
;
A
#
# COMPACT_ATOMS: atom_id res chain seq x y z
N MET A 1 -19.05 8.71 -35.99
CA MET A 1 -18.64 7.61 -36.90
C MET A 1 -18.18 6.49 -35.99
N SER A 2 -19.00 5.45 -35.92
CA SER A 2 -18.94 4.37 -34.94
C SER A 2 -18.34 3.13 -35.61
N ASP A 3 -17.07 2.84 -35.32
CA ASP A 3 -16.48 1.53 -35.59
C ASP A 3 -16.87 0.60 -34.43
N GLN A 4 -18.08 0.05 -34.52
CA GLN A 4 -18.46 -1.12 -33.74
C GLN A 4 -17.81 -2.34 -34.42
N ASP A 5 -16.65 -2.72 -33.92
CA ASP A 5 -15.99 -3.97 -34.25
C ASP A 5 -16.86 -5.13 -33.74
N GLY A 6 -17.56 -5.78 -34.68
CA GLY A 6 -18.48 -6.89 -34.45
C GLY A 6 -17.78 -8.20 -34.10
N SER A 7 -16.95 -8.18 -33.06
CA SER A 7 -16.43 -9.41 -32.47
C SER A 7 -17.57 -10.06 -31.66
N LYS A 8 -18.00 -11.25 -32.10
CA LYS A 8 -18.89 -12.12 -31.34
C LYS A 8 -18.31 -12.29 -29.92
N PRO A 9 -19.14 -12.25 -28.86
CA PRO A 9 -18.67 -12.64 -27.53
C PRO A 9 -18.15 -14.09 -27.61
N GLU A 10 -16.86 -14.27 -27.35
CA GLU A 10 -16.29 -15.59 -27.15
C GLU A 10 -17.03 -16.27 -25.98
N PRO A 11 -17.32 -17.58 -26.07
CA PRO A 11 -17.97 -18.29 -24.97
C PRO A 11 -17.16 -18.12 -23.68
N GLU A 12 -17.84 -17.88 -22.56
CA GLU A 12 -17.22 -17.90 -21.23
C GLU A 12 -16.49 -19.24 -21.09
N THR A 13 -15.16 -19.16 -21.08
CA THR A 13 -14.28 -20.30 -20.81
C THR A 13 -13.92 -20.24 -19.34
N ASP A 14 -13.98 -21.38 -18.65
CA ASP A 14 -13.62 -21.44 -17.25
C ASP A 14 -12.19 -20.88 -17.05
N PRO A 15 -11.96 -20.08 -15.98
CA PRO A 15 -10.64 -19.54 -15.69
C PRO A 15 -9.62 -20.67 -15.52
N ILE A 16 -8.41 -20.46 -16.04
CA ILE A 16 -7.28 -21.37 -15.84
C ILE A 16 -6.45 -20.93 -14.62
N HIS A 17 -5.86 -21.91 -13.94
CA HIS A 17 -5.03 -21.73 -12.74
C HIS A 17 -3.64 -22.35 -12.91
N PRO A 18 -2.84 -21.89 -13.90
CA PRO A 18 -1.50 -22.43 -14.12
C PRO A 18 -0.58 -22.04 -12.95
N VAL A 19 0.39 -22.90 -12.64
CA VAL A 19 1.46 -22.56 -11.68
C VAL A 19 2.49 -21.62 -12.31
N ALA A 20 2.63 -21.67 -13.64
CA ALA A 20 3.58 -20.84 -14.36
C ALA A 20 3.14 -20.43 -15.77
N ALA A 21 3.62 -19.27 -16.20
CA ALA A 21 3.56 -18.82 -17.57
C ALA A 21 4.94 -18.97 -18.22
N VAL A 22 5.04 -19.70 -19.33
CA VAL A 22 6.32 -19.99 -20.00
C VAL A 22 6.53 -18.98 -21.12
N TYR A 23 7.54 -18.14 -20.97
CA TYR A 23 7.84 -17.08 -21.92
C TYR A 23 8.51 -17.63 -23.19
N ASP A 24 8.06 -17.18 -24.36
CA ASP A 24 8.73 -17.36 -25.64
C ASP A 24 9.09 -15.98 -26.23
N THR A 25 10.24 -15.88 -26.92
CA THR A 25 10.75 -14.64 -27.51
C THR A 25 9.75 -13.98 -28.45
N SER A 26 8.90 -14.77 -29.11
CA SER A 26 7.88 -14.27 -30.04
C SER A 26 6.71 -13.53 -29.38
N PHE A 27 6.54 -13.62 -28.05
CA PHE A 27 5.39 -13.06 -27.34
C PHE A 27 5.29 -11.53 -27.43
N PHE A 28 6.38 -10.84 -27.11
CA PHE A 28 6.52 -9.39 -27.33
C PHE A 28 7.11 -9.11 -28.71
N SER A 29 6.66 -8.02 -29.35
CA SER A 29 7.04 -7.73 -30.73
C SER A 29 8.56 -7.52 -30.89
N ALA A 30 9.11 -8.16 -31.92
CA ALA A 30 10.50 -8.09 -32.39
C ALA A 30 11.55 -8.91 -31.62
N GLY A 31 11.16 -9.79 -30.67
CA GLY A 31 12.11 -10.72 -30.04
C GLY A 31 13.24 -10.05 -29.26
N ARG A 32 13.09 -8.77 -28.88
CA ARG A 32 14.12 -8.01 -28.15
C ARG A 32 13.84 -8.05 -26.66
N PHE A 33 14.90 -8.19 -25.86
CA PHE A 33 14.80 -8.07 -24.42
C PHE A 33 14.40 -6.64 -24.02
N LYS A 34 13.36 -6.53 -23.19
CA LYS A 34 12.86 -5.27 -22.63
C LYS A 34 12.54 -5.54 -21.15
N PRO A 35 13.48 -5.25 -20.24
CA PRO A 35 13.35 -5.67 -18.84
C PRO A 35 12.07 -5.13 -18.19
N GLU A 36 11.64 -3.92 -18.56
CA GLU A 36 10.45 -3.27 -18.00
C GLU A 36 9.16 -4.03 -18.36
N LEU A 37 9.08 -4.58 -19.58
CA LEU A 37 7.91 -5.38 -20.00
C LEU A 37 7.87 -6.74 -19.32
N ILE A 38 9.04 -7.34 -19.08
CA ILE A 38 9.16 -8.62 -18.36
C ILE A 38 8.76 -8.43 -16.90
N GLU A 39 9.28 -7.39 -16.25
CA GLU A 39 8.96 -7.05 -14.86
C GLU A 39 7.47 -6.72 -14.69
N GLN A 40 6.87 -5.92 -15.58
CA GLN A 40 5.44 -5.63 -15.57
C GLN A 40 4.59 -6.90 -15.74
N LEU A 41 4.98 -7.80 -16.64
CA LEU A 41 4.29 -9.08 -16.84
C LEU A 41 4.41 -9.98 -15.60
N ALA A 42 5.62 -10.11 -15.05
CA ALA A 42 5.90 -10.91 -13.87
C ALA A 42 5.11 -10.39 -12.65
N GLY A 43 5.04 -9.08 -12.44
CA GLY A 43 4.25 -8.48 -11.36
C GLY A 43 2.75 -8.75 -11.49
N ARG A 44 2.19 -8.65 -12.71
CA ARG A 44 0.77 -8.98 -12.95
C ARG A 44 0.46 -10.46 -12.75
N LEU A 45 1.40 -11.35 -13.07
CA LEU A 45 1.28 -12.79 -12.84
C LEU A 45 1.43 -13.15 -11.35
N ALA A 46 2.32 -12.47 -10.62
CA ALA A 46 2.53 -12.67 -9.19
C ALA A 46 1.25 -12.44 -8.39
N ARG A 47 0.47 -11.43 -8.79
CA ARG A 47 -0.83 -11.13 -8.19
C ARG A 47 -1.87 -12.23 -8.37
N ARG A 48 -1.59 -13.28 -9.14
CA ARG A 48 -2.46 -14.43 -9.40
C ARG A 48 -1.79 -15.76 -9.02
N ASP A 49 -0.71 -15.69 -8.23
CA ASP A 49 0.10 -16.85 -7.83
C ASP A 49 0.68 -17.63 -9.03
N VAL A 50 0.92 -16.94 -10.16
CA VAL A 50 1.55 -17.53 -11.36
C VAL A 50 2.99 -17.03 -11.46
N THR A 51 3.96 -17.93 -11.55
CA THR A 51 5.38 -17.56 -11.75
C THR A 51 5.68 -17.34 -13.23
N LEU A 52 6.46 -16.32 -13.58
CA LEU A 52 6.95 -16.16 -14.96
C LEU A 52 8.21 -17.01 -15.16
N TRP A 53 8.12 -18.02 -16.02
CA TRP A 53 9.24 -18.86 -16.40
C TRP A 53 9.89 -18.36 -17.68
N ILE A 54 11.19 -18.08 -17.61
CA ILE A 54 12.01 -17.67 -18.76
C ILE A 54 12.98 -18.81 -19.09
N PRO A 55 12.78 -19.56 -20.18
CA PRO A 55 13.74 -20.56 -20.63
C PRO A 55 15.11 -19.96 -20.94
N ALA A 56 16.19 -20.65 -20.59
CA ALA A 56 17.56 -20.22 -20.93
C ALA A 56 17.76 -20.00 -22.44
N GLN A 57 17.05 -20.76 -23.26
CA GLN A 57 17.03 -20.62 -24.72
C GLN A 57 16.51 -19.26 -25.19
N VAL A 58 15.52 -18.69 -24.49
CA VAL A 58 14.99 -17.34 -24.75
C VAL A 58 16.05 -16.29 -24.43
N ILE A 59 16.81 -16.48 -23.35
CA ILE A 59 17.92 -15.60 -22.98
C ILE A 59 19.02 -15.64 -24.04
N ASP A 60 19.37 -16.82 -24.53
CA ASP A 60 20.33 -16.99 -25.61
C ASP A 60 19.86 -16.27 -26.90
N GLU A 61 18.58 -16.39 -27.25
CA GLU A 61 18.01 -15.71 -28.44
C GLU A 61 17.99 -14.18 -28.28
N TRP A 62 17.62 -13.68 -27.10
CA TRP A 62 17.73 -12.25 -26.78
C TRP A 62 19.16 -11.74 -26.90
N ALA A 63 20.13 -12.53 -26.44
CA ALA A 63 21.54 -12.18 -26.52
C ALA A 63 22.04 -12.14 -27.96
N VAL A 64 21.58 -13.06 -28.83
CA VAL A 64 21.88 -13.02 -30.27
C VAL A 64 21.35 -11.74 -30.90
N HIS A 65 20.08 -11.38 -30.66
CA HIS A 65 19.51 -10.14 -31.20
C HIS A 65 20.21 -8.87 -30.70
N ALA A 66 20.61 -8.83 -29.42
CA ALA A 66 21.39 -7.73 -28.87
C ALA A 66 22.81 -7.68 -29.47
N PHE A 67 23.44 -8.83 -29.71
CA PHE A 67 24.76 -8.91 -30.33
C PHE A 67 24.75 -8.46 -31.79
N GLU A 68 23.69 -8.75 -32.55
CA GLU A 68 23.49 -8.23 -33.91
C GLU A 68 23.46 -6.69 -33.91
N ALA A 69 22.68 -6.10 -33.01
CA ALA A 69 22.62 -4.64 -32.84
C ALA A 69 23.97 -4.04 -32.43
N LEU A 70 24.72 -4.70 -31.54
CA LEU A 70 26.08 -4.29 -31.16
C LEU A 70 27.06 -4.36 -32.35
N THR A 71 26.91 -5.36 -33.21
CA THR A 71 27.74 -5.52 -34.41
C THR A 71 27.45 -4.41 -35.43
N GLU A 72 26.19 -4.05 -35.62
CA GLU A 72 25.80 -2.90 -36.44
C GLU A 72 26.36 -1.59 -35.89
N LEU A 73 26.31 -1.40 -34.56
CA LEU A 73 26.88 -0.24 -33.89
C LEU A 73 28.40 -0.16 -34.07
N LYS A 74 29.12 -1.29 -33.92
CA LYS A 74 30.57 -1.37 -34.18
C LYS A 74 30.90 -1.02 -35.63
N ALA A 75 30.12 -1.51 -36.59
CA ALA A 75 30.31 -1.19 -38.00
C ALA A 75 30.06 0.30 -38.30
N ALA A 76 29.05 0.90 -37.68
CA ALA A 76 28.77 2.33 -37.79
C ALA A 76 29.88 3.19 -37.15
N HIS A 77 30.35 2.80 -35.97
CA HIS A 77 31.46 3.44 -35.27
C HIS A 77 32.73 3.42 -36.12
N ALA A 78 33.08 2.27 -36.70
CA ALA A 78 34.24 2.14 -37.59
C ALA A 78 34.16 3.09 -38.81
N LYS A 79 32.98 3.26 -39.40
CA LYS A 79 32.75 4.21 -40.52
C LYS A 79 32.95 5.66 -40.08
N LEU A 80 32.45 6.03 -38.90
CA LEU A 80 32.61 7.38 -38.33
C LEU A 80 34.03 7.67 -37.83
N GLY A 81 34.74 6.64 -37.36
CA GLY A 81 36.14 6.72 -36.97
C GLY A 81 37.04 7.05 -38.15
N GLY A 82 36.73 6.51 -39.34
CA GLY A 82 37.37 6.91 -40.60
C GLY A 82 37.16 8.38 -40.99
N LEU A 83 36.17 9.04 -40.40
CA LEU A 83 35.91 10.48 -40.56
C LEU A 83 36.44 11.31 -39.39
N THR A 84 37.11 10.70 -38.41
CA THR A 84 37.57 11.35 -37.15
C THR A 84 36.44 12.00 -36.33
N ILE A 85 35.20 11.52 -36.50
CA ILE A 85 34.01 12.05 -35.80
C ILE A 85 33.57 11.12 -34.65
N ALA A 86 33.96 9.85 -34.70
CA ALA A 86 33.54 8.89 -33.68
C ALA A 86 34.19 9.18 -32.31
N GLY A 87 33.39 9.04 -31.25
CA GLY A 87 33.86 9.01 -29.85
C GLY A 87 34.46 7.65 -29.48
N GLU A 88 34.34 7.26 -28.21
CA GLU A 88 34.85 5.98 -27.72
C GLU A 88 34.17 4.78 -28.40
N PRO A 89 34.91 3.69 -28.68
CA PRO A 89 34.35 2.49 -29.28
C PRO A 89 33.43 1.75 -28.30
N PRO A 90 32.36 1.12 -28.79
CA PRO A 90 31.52 0.27 -27.95
C PRO A 90 32.30 -0.95 -27.46
N GLU A 91 31.97 -1.40 -26.25
CA GLU A 91 32.65 -2.50 -25.56
C GLU A 91 32.66 -3.80 -26.38
N PRO A 92 33.75 -4.58 -26.37
CA PRO A 92 33.86 -5.83 -27.10
C PRO A 92 33.13 -7.00 -26.40
N LEU A 93 31.82 -6.88 -26.16
CA LEU A 93 31.00 -7.95 -25.61
C LEU A 93 30.74 -9.05 -26.65
N SER A 94 30.81 -10.32 -26.23
CA SER A 94 30.32 -11.48 -27.00
C SER A 94 28.84 -11.74 -26.71
N ALA A 95 28.17 -12.53 -27.56
CA ALA A 95 26.79 -12.96 -27.30
C ALA A 95 26.66 -13.72 -25.96
N ARG A 96 27.68 -14.47 -25.55
CA ARG A 96 27.69 -15.17 -24.26
C ARG A 96 27.79 -14.20 -23.07
N ASP A 97 28.57 -13.13 -23.20
CA ASP A 97 28.66 -12.10 -22.15
C ASP A 97 27.32 -11.38 -21.99
N ILE A 98 26.65 -11.08 -23.12
CA ILE A 98 25.31 -10.49 -23.11
C ILE A 98 24.29 -11.44 -22.49
N ALA A 99 24.30 -12.73 -22.84
CA ALA A 99 23.40 -13.73 -22.26
C ALA A 99 23.58 -13.84 -20.74
N ALA A 100 24.82 -13.86 -20.25
CA ALA A 100 25.11 -13.89 -18.81
C ALA A 100 24.57 -12.65 -18.09
N HIS A 101 24.68 -11.47 -18.72
CA HIS A 101 24.11 -10.24 -18.16
C HIS A 101 22.59 -10.27 -18.12
N ILE A 102 21.92 -10.72 -19.19
CA ILE A 102 20.46 -10.85 -19.24
C ILE A 102 19.96 -11.90 -18.23
N ASP A 103 20.64 -13.03 -18.10
CA ASP A 103 20.31 -14.06 -17.08
C ASP A 103 20.37 -13.47 -15.66
N GLN A 104 21.42 -12.71 -15.34
CA GLN A 104 21.53 -12.04 -14.04
C GLN A 104 20.38 -11.06 -13.80
N LEU A 105 20.00 -10.27 -14.82
CA LEU A 105 18.87 -9.35 -14.73
C LEU A 105 17.55 -10.11 -14.49
N CYS A 106 17.28 -11.16 -15.28
CA CYS A 106 16.07 -11.97 -15.11
C CYS A 106 16.01 -12.65 -13.74
N ARG A 107 17.12 -13.16 -13.20
CA ARG A 107 17.15 -13.78 -11.86
C ARG A 107 16.96 -12.80 -10.71
N ALA A 108 17.28 -11.52 -10.93
CA ALA A 108 17.07 -10.47 -9.93
C ALA A 108 15.61 -9.96 -9.91
N MET A 109 14.82 -10.24 -10.97
CA MET A 109 13.44 -9.79 -11.06
C MET A 109 12.52 -10.60 -10.12
N PRO A 110 11.67 -9.94 -9.33
CA PRO A 110 10.65 -10.63 -8.53
C PRO A 110 9.70 -11.46 -9.41
N ASN A 111 9.28 -12.63 -8.91
CA ASN A 111 8.36 -13.55 -9.59
C ASN A 111 8.83 -14.06 -10.98
N VAL A 112 10.14 -14.00 -11.25
CA VAL A 112 10.76 -14.58 -12.44
C VAL A 112 11.62 -15.78 -12.05
N GLU A 113 11.44 -16.91 -12.73
CA GLU A 113 12.33 -18.06 -12.63
C GLU A 113 12.96 -18.36 -14.00
N VAL A 114 14.28 -18.44 -14.05
CA VAL A 114 14.98 -18.86 -15.26
C VAL A 114 15.05 -20.40 -15.30
N LEU A 115 14.41 -21.00 -16.30
CA LEU A 115 14.47 -22.44 -16.52
C LEU A 115 15.79 -22.81 -17.19
N THR A 116 16.57 -23.64 -16.51
CA THR A 116 17.80 -24.22 -17.06
C THR A 116 17.47 -25.21 -18.17
N LEU A 117 18.19 -25.13 -19.30
CA LEU A 117 18.12 -26.13 -20.36
C LEU A 117 18.56 -27.50 -19.85
N ASP A 118 17.66 -28.48 -19.86
CA ASP A 118 18.02 -29.85 -19.53
C ASP A 118 18.71 -30.54 -20.72
N GLY A 119 19.82 -31.23 -20.44
CA GLY A 119 20.61 -31.88 -21.49
C GLY A 119 19.85 -32.97 -22.24
N GLN A 120 18.96 -33.71 -21.58
CA GLN A 120 18.13 -34.73 -22.23
C GLN A 120 17.03 -34.10 -23.08
N CYS A 121 16.37 -33.05 -22.58
CA CYS A 121 15.40 -32.28 -23.37
C CYS A 121 16.05 -31.68 -24.63
N ALA A 122 17.27 -31.16 -24.52
CA ALA A 122 18.04 -30.65 -25.65
C ALA A 122 18.32 -31.75 -26.70
N ILE A 123 18.76 -32.93 -26.26
CA ILE A 123 19.02 -34.07 -27.15
C ILE A 123 17.76 -34.50 -27.88
N ASP A 124 16.64 -34.62 -27.17
CA ASP A 124 15.38 -35.05 -27.76
C ASP A 124 14.81 -33.98 -28.71
N ALA A 125 14.99 -32.70 -28.42
CA ALA A 125 14.62 -31.62 -29.31
C ALA A 125 15.47 -31.55 -30.61
N ILE A 126 16.75 -31.92 -30.54
CA ILE A 126 17.58 -32.08 -31.74
C ILE A 126 17.11 -33.28 -32.58
N ARG A 127 16.75 -34.39 -31.92
CA ARG A 127 16.19 -35.58 -32.61
C ARG A 127 14.90 -35.24 -33.34
N ASP A 128 14.01 -34.52 -32.67
CA ASP A 128 12.78 -33.97 -33.23
C ASP A 128 13.07 -33.25 -34.56
N GLN A 129 13.97 -32.25 -34.55
CA GLN A 129 14.36 -31.53 -35.76
C GLN A 129 14.99 -32.44 -36.84
N VAL A 130 15.84 -33.39 -36.46
CA VAL A 130 16.52 -34.30 -37.39
C VAL A 130 15.54 -35.29 -38.03
N LEU A 131 14.55 -35.77 -37.30
CA LEU A 131 13.55 -36.72 -37.79
C LEU A 131 12.39 -36.01 -38.50
N GLY A 132 12.15 -34.74 -38.17
CA GLY A 132 10.94 -34.02 -38.57
C GLY A 132 9.74 -34.39 -37.69
N GLU A 133 10.03 -34.74 -36.44
CA GLU A 133 9.08 -35.02 -35.36
C GLU A 133 9.10 -33.79 -34.43
N GLY A 134 8.01 -33.40 -33.77
CA GLY A 134 8.02 -32.21 -32.90
C GLY A 134 7.99 -30.86 -33.62
N ALA A 135 8.49 -29.81 -32.97
CA ALA A 135 8.35 -28.41 -33.37
C ALA A 135 9.07 -28.05 -34.69
N GLY A 136 8.58 -27.01 -35.36
CA GLY A 136 9.20 -26.42 -36.56
C GLY A 136 8.89 -27.15 -37.87
N GLY A 137 9.47 -26.65 -38.97
CA GLY A 137 9.23 -27.15 -40.31
C GLY A 137 10.47 -27.08 -41.20
N ARG A 138 10.28 -27.26 -42.52
CA ARG A 138 11.33 -26.92 -43.49
C ARG A 138 11.22 -25.45 -43.87
N SER A 139 12.30 -24.71 -43.69
CA SER A 139 12.46 -23.36 -44.20
C SER A 139 12.44 -23.32 -45.74
N LYS A 140 12.39 -22.11 -46.32
CA LYS A 140 12.37 -21.93 -47.79
C LYS A 140 13.62 -22.46 -48.49
N ASP A 141 14.76 -22.44 -47.81
CA ASP A 141 16.05 -22.99 -48.23
C ASP A 141 16.21 -24.49 -47.91
N GLY A 142 15.20 -25.12 -47.29
CA GLY A 142 15.18 -26.55 -47.00
C GLY A 142 15.77 -26.95 -45.64
N THR A 143 16.24 -25.99 -44.86
CA THR A 143 16.77 -26.18 -43.50
C THR A 143 15.64 -26.56 -42.55
N ARG A 144 15.83 -27.60 -41.73
CA ARG A 144 14.88 -27.98 -40.68
C ARG A 144 15.11 -27.11 -39.44
N THR A 145 14.05 -26.62 -38.82
CA THR A 145 14.06 -25.77 -37.61
C THR A 145 13.23 -26.40 -36.49
N GLY A 146 13.23 -25.79 -35.30
CA GLY A 146 12.30 -26.12 -34.21
C GLY A 146 12.91 -26.83 -32.99
N ALA A 147 14.22 -27.13 -32.99
CA ALA A 147 14.85 -27.70 -31.79
C ALA A 147 14.73 -26.77 -30.56
N VAL A 148 14.77 -25.45 -30.74
CA VAL A 148 14.59 -24.51 -29.62
C VAL A 148 13.18 -24.62 -29.02
N ASP A 149 12.15 -24.44 -29.83
CA ASP A 149 10.74 -24.53 -29.39
C ASP A 149 10.43 -25.89 -28.75
N SER A 150 10.92 -26.99 -29.34
CA SER A 150 10.74 -28.33 -28.76
C SER A 150 11.43 -28.46 -27.40
N SER A 151 12.65 -27.92 -27.25
CA SER A 151 13.36 -27.96 -25.97
C SER A 151 12.63 -27.15 -24.88
N ILE A 152 12.09 -25.97 -25.22
CA ILE A 152 11.32 -25.13 -24.29
C ILE A 152 10.09 -25.88 -23.78
N VAL A 153 9.31 -26.49 -24.68
CA VAL A 153 8.12 -27.27 -24.30
C VAL A 153 8.48 -28.44 -23.39
N ARG A 154 9.55 -29.17 -23.70
CA ARG A 154 10.02 -30.32 -22.92
C ARG A 154 10.54 -29.92 -21.54
N ASP A 155 11.34 -28.86 -21.46
CA ASP A 155 11.87 -28.34 -20.20
C ASP A 155 10.75 -27.89 -19.27
N ALA A 156 9.79 -27.12 -19.80
CA ALA A 156 8.67 -26.62 -19.03
C ALA A 156 7.75 -27.74 -18.55
N LEU A 157 7.33 -28.65 -19.44
CA LEU A 157 6.45 -29.76 -19.07
C LEU A 157 7.09 -30.69 -18.04
N ARG A 158 8.40 -30.93 -18.12
CA ARG A 158 9.10 -31.73 -17.13
C ARG A 158 9.02 -31.14 -15.72
N ARG A 159 8.93 -29.81 -15.56
CA ARG A 159 8.82 -29.16 -14.24
C ARG A 159 7.45 -29.36 -13.57
N VAL A 160 6.43 -29.72 -14.34
CA VAL A 160 5.05 -29.92 -13.87
C VAL A 160 4.61 -31.37 -14.08
N ASP A 161 5.53 -32.33 -13.97
CA ASP A 161 5.26 -33.76 -14.12
C ASP A 161 4.53 -34.14 -15.44
N ASN A 162 4.80 -33.37 -16.52
CA ASN A 162 4.14 -33.43 -17.82
C ASN A 162 2.63 -33.13 -17.80
N ASP A 163 2.17 -32.28 -16.87
CA ASP A 163 0.81 -31.75 -16.86
C ASP A 163 0.72 -30.41 -17.60
N PRO A 164 0.22 -30.37 -18.86
CA PRO A 164 0.15 -29.13 -19.63
C PRO A 164 -0.84 -28.11 -19.05
N ASP A 165 -1.82 -28.53 -18.24
CA ASP A 165 -2.84 -27.64 -17.69
C ASP A 165 -2.29 -26.74 -16.56
N GLN A 166 -1.13 -27.11 -16.00
CA GLN A 166 -0.41 -26.28 -15.04
C GLN A 166 0.42 -25.16 -15.69
N LEU A 167 0.46 -25.08 -17.02
CA LEU A 167 1.26 -24.10 -17.74
C LEU A 167 0.41 -23.27 -18.68
N VAL A 168 0.83 -22.03 -18.90
CA VAL A 168 0.39 -21.25 -20.06
C VAL A 168 1.60 -20.80 -20.88
N PHE A 169 1.67 -21.27 -22.13
CA PHE A 169 2.75 -20.87 -23.03
C PHE A 169 2.46 -19.50 -23.66
N LEU A 170 3.36 -18.56 -23.44
CA LEU A 170 3.27 -17.20 -23.95
C LEU A 170 3.98 -17.13 -25.30
N THR A 171 3.30 -17.45 -26.39
CA THR A 171 3.92 -17.53 -27.73
C THR A 171 2.96 -17.06 -28.82
N ARG A 172 3.49 -16.40 -29.86
CA ARG A 172 2.76 -16.14 -31.10
C ARG A 172 2.93 -17.26 -32.12
N ASN A 173 3.81 -18.22 -31.84
CA ASN A 173 4.23 -19.28 -32.75
C ASN A 173 3.63 -20.65 -32.38
N LEU A 174 2.32 -20.68 -32.13
CA LEU A 174 1.60 -21.90 -31.69
C LEU A 174 1.81 -23.10 -32.61
N LYS A 175 1.96 -22.86 -33.93
CA LYS A 175 2.20 -23.90 -34.93
C LYS A 175 3.46 -24.72 -34.68
N ASP A 176 4.45 -24.18 -33.95
CA ASP A 176 5.71 -24.84 -33.65
C ASP A 176 5.65 -25.50 -32.26
N PHE A 177 4.97 -24.87 -31.28
CA PHE A 177 4.76 -25.47 -29.95
C PHE A 177 3.81 -26.69 -29.96
N GLN A 178 2.75 -26.66 -30.79
CA GLN A 178 1.76 -27.74 -30.87
C GLN A 178 2.33 -29.11 -31.26
N PRO A 179 3.14 -29.23 -32.32
CA PRO A 179 3.80 -30.48 -32.65
C PRO A 179 4.70 -31.01 -31.52
N ALA A 180 5.40 -30.15 -30.78
CA ALA A 180 6.24 -30.58 -29.65
C ALA A 180 5.42 -31.13 -28.49
N ALA A 181 4.34 -30.45 -28.10
CA ALA A 181 3.41 -30.96 -27.09
C ALA A 181 2.77 -32.29 -27.53
N LYS A 182 2.41 -32.41 -28.81
CA LYS A 182 1.86 -33.65 -29.38
C LYS A 182 2.85 -34.80 -29.40
N ALA A 183 4.14 -34.54 -29.64
CA ALA A 183 5.19 -35.54 -29.56
C ALA A 183 5.35 -36.11 -28.13
N LEU A 184 4.93 -35.34 -27.12
CA LEU A 184 4.88 -35.76 -25.72
C LEU A 184 3.53 -36.39 -25.31
N GLY A 185 2.58 -36.50 -26.24
CA GLY A 185 1.28 -37.13 -26.01
C GLY A 185 0.15 -36.16 -25.64
N HIS A 186 0.38 -34.84 -25.70
CA HIS A 186 -0.63 -33.82 -25.38
C HIS A 186 -1.28 -33.28 -26.64
N SER A 187 -2.62 -33.35 -26.73
CA SER A 187 -3.36 -32.83 -27.88
C SER A 187 -3.64 -31.32 -27.80
N GLU A 188 -3.72 -30.79 -26.57
CA GLU A 188 -4.02 -29.40 -26.28
C GLU A 188 -3.17 -28.92 -25.10
N PHE A 189 -2.92 -27.61 -25.02
CA PHE A 189 -2.31 -26.94 -23.87
C PHE A 189 -2.77 -25.48 -23.84
N PRO A 190 -2.82 -24.84 -22.66
CA PRO A 190 -3.12 -23.42 -22.55
C PRO A 190 -2.00 -22.58 -23.17
N ALA A 191 -2.37 -21.61 -23.99
CA ALA A 191 -1.41 -20.67 -24.58
C ALA A 191 -2.04 -19.29 -24.80
N ALA A 192 -1.21 -18.26 -24.74
CA ALA A 192 -1.60 -16.88 -24.95
C ALA A 192 -0.66 -16.20 -25.97
N VAL A 193 -1.26 -15.46 -26.90
CA VAL A 193 -0.53 -14.75 -27.98
C VAL A 193 -0.23 -13.29 -27.64
N ASN A 194 -0.89 -12.76 -26.60
CA ASN A 194 -0.70 -11.44 -26.05
C ASN A 194 -1.22 -11.39 -24.60
N THR A 195 -0.93 -10.31 -23.87
CA THR A 195 -1.34 -10.13 -22.47
C THR A 195 -2.86 -10.07 -22.31
N ARG A 196 -3.60 -9.47 -23.24
CA ARG A 196 -5.07 -9.44 -23.19
C ARG A 196 -5.67 -10.85 -23.20
N HIS A 197 -5.20 -11.72 -24.09
CA HIS A 197 -5.63 -13.12 -24.16
C HIS A 197 -5.23 -13.89 -22.89
N LEU A 198 -4.03 -13.64 -22.37
CA LEU A 198 -3.57 -14.25 -21.11
C LEU A 198 -4.49 -13.91 -19.94
N PHE A 199 -4.67 -12.62 -19.65
CA PHE A 199 -5.40 -12.16 -18.47
C PHE A 199 -6.92 -12.28 -18.59
N ALA A 200 -7.46 -12.44 -19.80
CA ALA A 200 -8.86 -12.81 -20.00
C ALA A 200 -9.17 -14.27 -19.59
N ARG A 201 -8.15 -15.13 -19.52
CA ARG A 201 -8.31 -16.56 -19.18
C ARG A 201 -7.79 -16.91 -17.79
N LEU A 202 -6.82 -16.17 -17.27
CA LEU A 202 -6.33 -16.39 -15.91
C LEU A 202 -7.41 -16.04 -14.88
N SER A 203 -7.31 -16.65 -13.70
CA SER A 203 -8.08 -16.25 -12.54
C SER A 203 -7.86 -14.78 -12.15
N GLN A 204 -8.83 -14.24 -11.40
CA GLN A 204 -8.74 -12.87 -10.88
C GLN A 204 -7.54 -12.72 -9.94
N PRO A 205 -6.96 -11.51 -9.80
CA PRO A 205 -5.85 -11.31 -8.88
C PRO A 205 -6.29 -11.59 -7.43
N THR A 206 -5.41 -12.27 -6.69
CA THR A 206 -5.54 -12.65 -5.29
C THR A 206 -4.77 -11.71 -4.36
N HIS A 207 -3.80 -10.96 -4.88
CA HIS A 207 -2.95 -10.05 -4.10
C HIS A 207 -3.05 -8.58 -4.56
N PRO A 208 -3.06 -7.61 -3.61
CA PRO A 208 -3.05 -6.19 -3.92
C PRO A 208 -1.86 -5.77 -4.78
N LYS A 209 -2.05 -4.75 -5.61
CA LYS A 209 -0.97 -4.12 -6.39
C LYS A 209 -0.04 -3.30 -5.50
N HIS A 210 -0.58 -2.66 -4.47
CA HIS A 210 0.17 -1.80 -3.58
C HIS A 210 0.53 -2.51 -2.27
N ALA A 211 1.63 -2.10 -1.66
CA ALA A 211 1.96 -2.46 -0.28
C ALA A 211 1.15 -1.60 0.71
N VAL A 212 0.88 -2.13 1.91
CA VAL A 212 0.12 -1.42 2.96
C VAL A 212 0.77 -0.09 3.32
N ASP A 213 2.10 -0.03 3.45
CA ASP A 213 2.79 1.22 3.77
C ASP A 213 2.66 2.27 2.67
N THR A 214 2.65 1.85 1.40
CA THR A 214 2.39 2.75 0.26
C THR A 214 0.96 3.29 0.30
N ALA A 215 -0.02 2.42 0.59
CA ALA A 215 -1.42 2.84 0.72
C ALA A 215 -1.62 3.81 1.89
N ARG A 216 -1.04 3.51 3.06
CA ARG A 216 -1.05 4.39 4.23
C ARG A 216 -0.51 5.78 3.87
N ARG A 217 0.63 5.83 3.19
CA ARG A 217 1.26 7.09 2.76
C ARG A 217 0.36 7.89 1.82
N LEU A 218 -0.25 7.25 0.83
CA LEU A 218 -1.18 7.90 -0.09
C LEU A 218 -2.39 8.48 0.65
N ILE A 219 -2.97 7.74 1.61
CA ILE A 219 -4.09 8.21 2.43
C ILE A 219 -3.69 9.45 3.22
N ILE A 220 -2.57 9.38 3.94
CA ILE A 220 -2.11 10.49 4.79
C ILE A 220 -1.81 11.73 3.94
N GLU A 221 -1.11 11.58 2.81
CA GLU A 221 -0.81 12.70 1.91
C GLU A 221 -2.07 13.37 1.38
N GLU A 222 -3.06 12.58 0.93
CA GLU A 222 -4.32 13.09 0.43
C GLU A 222 -5.11 13.82 1.53
N LEU A 223 -5.23 13.25 2.73
CA LEU A 223 -5.95 13.88 3.85
C LEU A 223 -5.26 15.19 4.28
N LEU A 224 -3.93 15.19 4.44
CA LEU A 224 -3.18 16.39 4.81
C LEU A 224 -3.25 17.47 3.72
N HIS A 225 -3.21 17.09 2.45
CA HIS A 225 -3.40 18.02 1.34
C HIS A 225 -4.78 18.67 1.40
N ASN A 226 -5.83 17.88 1.58
CA ASN A 226 -7.21 18.36 1.68
C ASN A 226 -7.40 19.27 2.91
N ILE A 227 -6.79 18.96 4.05
CA ILE A 227 -6.78 19.82 5.25
C ILE A 227 -6.12 21.18 4.95
N LYS A 228 -4.96 21.18 4.29
CA LYS A 228 -4.23 22.41 3.93
C LYS A 228 -5.05 23.26 2.95
N ASP A 229 -5.65 22.64 1.95
CA ASP A 229 -6.47 23.32 0.95
C ASP A 229 -7.75 23.93 1.57
N ALA A 230 -8.43 23.17 2.42
CA ALA A 230 -9.57 23.66 3.21
C ALA A 230 -9.18 24.87 4.08
N SER A 231 -8.06 24.77 4.81
CA SER A 231 -7.59 25.88 5.64
C SER A 231 -7.18 27.11 4.82
N ALA A 232 -6.65 26.93 3.61
CA ALA A 232 -6.28 28.03 2.73
C ALA A 232 -7.50 28.71 2.08
N ALA A 233 -8.58 27.97 1.88
CA ALA A 233 -9.84 28.44 1.32
C ALA A 233 -10.75 29.13 2.37
N ASP A 234 -10.42 29.05 3.66
CA ASP A 234 -11.11 29.79 4.72
C ASP A 234 -10.94 31.31 4.53
N ASP A 235 -12.02 31.95 4.08
CA ASP A 235 -12.08 33.40 3.85
C ASP A 235 -12.34 34.21 5.13
N ARG A 236 -12.39 33.53 6.30
CA ARG A 236 -12.68 34.09 7.63
C ARG A 236 -14.07 34.71 7.76
N HIS A 237 -14.96 34.48 6.80
CA HIS A 237 -16.33 34.95 6.78
C HIS A 237 -17.37 33.83 6.90
N GLY A 238 -16.93 32.61 7.19
CA GLY A 238 -17.76 31.44 7.48
C GLY A 238 -16.93 30.29 8.06
N PRO A 239 -17.52 29.11 8.32
CA PRO A 239 -16.74 27.93 8.62
C PRO A 239 -15.85 27.57 7.41
N PRO A 240 -14.62 27.08 7.64
CA PRO A 240 -13.75 26.65 6.55
C PRO A 240 -14.44 25.56 5.71
N PRO A 241 -14.15 25.46 4.40
CA PRO A 241 -14.60 24.32 3.60
C PRO A 241 -14.19 23.02 4.28
N ALA A 242 -15.10 22.06 4.35
CA ALA A 242 -14.80 20.78 4.99
C ALA A 242 -13.79 20.00 4.11
N TRP A 243 -12.68 19.57 4.69
CA TRP A 243 -11.66 18.75 4.01
C TRP A 243 -12.08 17.28 3.89
N ILE A 244 -13.07 16.88 4.69
CA ILE A 244 -13.81 15.64 4.62
C ILE A 244 -15.29 16.03 4.68
N ASP A 245 -16.16 15.40 3.88
CA ASP A 245 -17.58 15.73 3.96
C ASP A 245 -18.17 15.16 5.25
N VAL A 246 -18.07 15.97 6.31
CA VAL A 246 -18.54 15.63 7.64
C VAL A 246 -20.04 15.45 7.72
N ASN A 247 -20.81 15.98 6.76
CA ASN A 247 -22.26 15.80 6.70
C ASN A 247 -22.64 14.38 6.26
N ASP A 248 -21.73 13.68 5.59
CA ASP A 248 -21.92 12.29 5.19
C ASP A 248 -21.45 11.31 6.28
N ILE A 249 -20.83 11.81 7.37
CA ILE A 249 -20.38 10.95 8.48
C ILE A 249 -21.54 10.71 9.45
N THR A 250 -22.06 9.49 9.42
CA THR A 250 -23.08 9.05 10.37
C THR A 250 -22.42 8.52 11.65
N VAL A 251 -22.64 9.20 12.77
CA VAL A 251 -22.24 8.71 14.11
C VAL A 251 -23.40 7.93 14.72
N ALA A 252 -23.19 6.64 14.99
CA ALA A 252 -24.25 5.75 15.49
C ALA A 252 -24.21 5.53 17.00
N ALA A 253 -23.05 5.73 17.62
CA ALA A 253 -22.86 5.54 19.05
C ALA A 253 -22.00 6.65 19.65
N VAL A 254 -22.46 7.16 20.79
CA VAL A 254 -21.72 8.04 21.67
C VAL A 254 -21.40 7.24 22.92
N ASP A 255 -20.14 6.90 23.10
CA ASP A 255 -19.60 6.19 24.26
C ASP A 255 -18.94 7.22 25.19
N THR A 256 -19.77 7.87 26.01
CA THR A 256 -19.32 8.93 26.93
C THR A 256 -19.91 8.69 28.31
N ASP A 257 -19.17 9.06 29.36
CA ASP A 257 -19.74 9.15 30.72
C ASP A 257 -20.89 10.17 30.80
N ASP A 258 -20.95 11.09 29.83
CA ASP A 258 -22.03 12.05 29.60
C ASP A 258 -23.30 11.40 29.01
N GLN A 259 -23.34 10.08 28.80
CA GLN A 259 -24.50 9.33 28.27
C GLN A 259 -25.81 9.70 28.98
N ARG A 260 -25.75 10.03 30.28
CA ARG A 260 -26.91 10.48 31.09
C ARG A 260 -27.58 11.74 30.55
N GLU A 261 -26.86 12.66 29.90
CA GLU A 261 -27.47 13.84 29.30
C GLU A 261 -28.24 13.49 28.02
N PHE A 262 -27.78 12.47 27.28
CA PHE A 262 -28.39 11.96 26.05
C PHE A 262 -29.61 11.09 26.28
N GLU A 263 -29.70 10.38 27.41
CA GLU A 263 -30.87 9.56 27.77
C GLU A 263 -32.18 10.37 27.77
N SER A 264 -32.09 11.70 27.90
CA SER A 264 -33.24 12.59 27.85
C SER A 264 -33.70 12.95 26.43
N ILE A 265 -32.85 12.76 25.42
CA ILE A 265 -33.12 13.08 24.00
C ILE A 265 -33.73 11.86 23.31
N ILE A 266 -34.90 12.05 22.75
CA ILE A 266 -35.63 11.09 21.93
C ILE A 266 -35.12 11.20 20.49
N ASP A 267 -34.75 10.06 19.91
CA ASP A 267 -34.23 9.90 18.54
C ASP A 267 -33.08 10.87 18.20
N PRO A 268 -31.95 10.85 18.95
CA PRO A 268 -30.85 11.77 18.71
C PRO A 268 -30.21 11.50 17.33
N SER A 269 -30.00 12.58 16.56
CA SER A 269 -29.12 12.62 15.39
C SER A 269 -27.84 13.34 15.73
N PHE A 270 -26.71 12.81 15.26
CA PHE A 270 -25.38 13.35 15.55
C PHE A 270 -24.76 13.91 14.28
N GLU A 271 -24.26 15.14 14.37
CA GLU A 271 -23.58 15.85 13.29
C GLU A 271 -22.21 16.31 13.78
N LEU A 272 -21.18 16.19 12.95
CA LEU A 272 -19.84 16.66 13.27
C LEU A 272 -19.71 18.14 12.89
N GLU A 273 -19.10 18.93 13.77
CA GLU A 273 -18.77 20.32 13.46
C GLU A 273 -17.58 20.39 12.46
N PRO A 274 -17.55 21.40 11.56
CA PRO A 274 -16.64 21.45 10.41
C PRO A 274 -15.15 21.66 10.75
N ALA A 275 -14.81 21.90 12.03
CA ALA A 275 -13.45 22.19 12.49
C ALA A 275 -12.73 20.96 13.06
N ALA A 276 -12.81 19.82 12.37
CA ALA A 276 -12.18 18.58 12.81
C ALA A 276 -10.66 18.62 12.65
N THR A 277 -9.94 18.19 13.69
CA THR A 277 -8.49 17.98 13.69
C THR A 277 -8.19 16.51 13.45
N LEU A 278 -7.39 16.21 12.42
CA LEU A 278 -6.90 14.85 12.19
C LEU A 278 -5.91 14.44 13.30
N VAL A 279 -6.25 13.43 14.08
CA VAL A 279 -5.36 12.91 15.14
C VAL A 279 -4.39 11.89 14.56
N TYR A 280 -4.91 10.81 13.96
CA TYR A 280 -4.11 9.81 13.27
C TYR A 280 -4.97 8.95 12.32
N VAL A 281 -4.30 8.16 11.49
CA VAL A 281 -4.89 7.11 10.63
C VAL A 281 -4.42 5.74 11.12
N ALA A 282 -5.34 4.78 11.24
CA ALA A 282 -5.07 3.43 11.72
C ALA A 282 -5.81 2.36 10.89
N ASN A 283 -5.55 1.09 11.19
CA ASN A 283 -6.21 -0.08 10.62
C ASN A 283 -6.17 -0.12 9.08
N VAL A 284 -5.02 0.22 8.48
CA VAL A 284 -4.91 0.25 7.02
C VAL A 284 -4.82 -1.19 6.47
N GLY A 285 -5.85 -1.58 5.72
CA GLY A 285 -5.96 -2.89 5.06
C GLY A 285 -6.18 -2.75 3.56
N LEU A 286 -5.68 -3.71 2.78
CA LEU A 286 -5.85 -3.76 1.33
C LEU A 286 -6.58 -5.03 0.90
N GLN A 287 -7.46 -4.88 -0.08
CA GLN A 287 -8.15 -5.98 -0.75
C GLN A 287 -8.10 -5.75 -2.26
N VAL A 288 -8.15 -6.82 -3.04
CA VAL A 288 -8.19 -6.72 -4.50
C VAL A 288 -9.62 -6.53 -4.97
N ILE A 289 -9.87 -5.53 -5.82
CA ILE A 289 -11.11 -5.43 -6.59
C ILE A 289 -10.88 -6.02 -7.97
N ASP A 290 -9.88 -5.51 -8.69
CA ASP A 290 -9.57 -5.91 -10.06
C ASP A 290 -8.08 -5.73 -10.41
N GLU A 291 -7.77 -5.78 -11.71
CA GLU A 291 -6.40 -5.72 -12.22
C GLU A 291 -5.73 -4.35 -11.99
N ASP A 292 -6.46 -3.25 -11.91
CA ASP A 292 -5.89 -1.92 -11.79
C ASP A 292 -6.29 -1.20 -10.49
N THR A 293 -7.17 -1.84 -9.70
CA THR A 293 -7.80 -1.26 -8.52
C THR A 293 -7.61 -2.13 -7.28
N ASP A 294 -7.05 -1.54 -6.23
CA ASP A 294 -7.09 -2.09 -4.87
C ASP A 294 -8.15 -1.33 -4.05
N LEU A 295 -8.96 -2.04 -3.26
CA LEU A 295 -9.76 -1.44 -2.20
C LEU A 295 -8.85 -1.24 -0.99
N VAL A 296 -8.85 -0.04 -0.43
CA VAL A 296 -8.19 0.24 0.85
C VAL A 296 -9.23 0.57 1.90
N SER A 297 -9.17 -0.14 3.03
CA SER A 297 -9.96 0.14 4.22
C SER A 297 -9.04 0.77 5.27
N TYR A 298 -9.51 1.80 5.96
CA TYR A 298 -8.73 2.52 6.97
C TYR A 298 -9.64 3.21 7.97
N THR A 299 -9.10 3.59 9.12
CA THR A 299 -9.82 4.32 10.17
C THR A 299 -9.18 5.69 10.34
N VAL A 300 -9.99 6.74 10.30
CA VAL A 300 -9.59 8.11 10.60
C VAL A 300 -10.04 8.45 12.01
N VAL A 301 -9.12 8.91 12.84
CA VAL A 301 -9.42 9.40 14.19
C VAL A 301 -9.34 10.92 14.20
N LEU A 302 -10.45 11.55 14.57
CA LEU A 302 -10.66 12.99 14.54
C LEU A 302 -10.89 13.53 15.95
N LEU A 303 -10.38 14.73 16.24
CA LEU A 303 -10.77 15.54 17.38
C LEU A 303 -11.69 16.66 16.85
N THR A 304 -12.97 16.63 17.21
CA THR A 304 -13.96 17.62 16.76
C THR A 304 -15.11 17.76 17.76
N ASP A 305 -15.92 18.80 17.61
CA ASP A 305 -17.16 18.93 18.35
C ASP A 305 -18.27 18.09 17.67
N VAL A 306 -19.07 17.39 18.46
CA VAL A 306 -20.20 16.57 17.95
C VAL A 306 -21.49 17.20 18.46
N ARG A 307 -22.34 17.65 17.53
CA ARG A 307 -23.66 18.19 17.86
C ARG A 307 -24.69 17.07 17.84
N ALA A 308 -25.35 16.86 18.96
CA ALA A 308 -26.50 15.98 19.06
C ALA A 308 -27.78 16.81 19.04
N GLU A 309 -28.69 16.48 18.13
CA GLU A 309 -30.01 17.11 17.99
C GLU A 309 -31.11 16.07 18.14
N GLY A 310 -32.24 16.46 18.72
CA GLY A 310 -33.40 15.59 18.83
C GLY A 310 -34.53 16.25 19.59
N TYR A 311 -35.38 15.44 20.21
CA TYR A 311 -36.57 15.92 20.91
C TYR A 311 -36.55 15.58 22.39
N VAL A 312 -37.01 16.50 23.24
CA VAL A 312 -37.25 16.22 24.66
C VAL A 312 -38.70 16.52 25.02
N ILE A 313 -39.24 15.81 26.00
CA ILE A 313 -40.57 16.12 26.56
C ILE A 313 -40.35 17.09 27.71
N ASN A 314 -40.86 18.31 27.59
CA ASN A 314 -40.76 19.31 28.65
C ASN A 314 -41.72 19.01 29.82
N ASN A 315 -41.64 19.78 30.90
CA ASN A 315 -42.49 19.60 32.09
C ASN A 315 -44.01 19.73 31.82
N ASP A 316 -44.38 20.34 30.70
CA ASP A 316 -45.78 20.49 30.27
C ASP A 316 -46.26 19.33 29.37
N GLY A 317 -45.41 18.33 29.12
CA GLY A 317 -45.71 17.20 28.23
C GLY A 317 -45.57 17.52 26.74
N ASN A 318 -45.03 18.68 26.37
CA ASN A 318 -44.81 19.07 24.98
C ASN A 318 -43.46 18.56 24.48
N THR A 319 -43.45 18.05 23.24
CA THR A 319 -42.23 17.74 22.51
C THR A 319 -41.56 19.04 22.07
N VAL A 320 -40.33 19.29 22.51
CA VAL A 320 -39.52 20.44 22.10
C VAL A 320 -38.21 19.98 21.48
N HIS A 321 -37.79 20.64 20.42
CA HIS A 321 -36.49 20.38 19.80
C HIS A 321 -35.39 20.87 20.74
N LYS A 322 -34.38 20.04 20.98
CA LYS A 322 -33.22 20.36 21.81
C LYS A 322 -31.97 19.88 21.10
N TRP A 323 -30.92 20.68 21.20
CA TRP A 323 -29.58 20.30 20.76
C TRP A 323 -28.59 20.49 21.90
N MET A 324 -27.49 19.76 21.83
CA MET A 324 -26.32 19.87 22.71
C MET A 324 -25.05 19.60 21.91
N THR A 325 -23.93 20.14 22.37
CA THR A 325 -22.62 19.95 21.74
C THR A 325 -21.71 19.21 22.70
N LEU A 326 -21.18 18.08 22.25
CA LEU A 326 -20.07 17.39 22.87
C LEU A 326 -18.79 18.05 22.39
N TYR A 327 -18.21 18.88 23.24
CA TYR A 327 -16.97 19.57 22.94
C TYR A 327 -15.79 18.60 22.97
N ASP A 328 -14.83 18.82 22.07
CA ASP A 328 -13.57 18.08 22.03
C ASP A 328 -13.81 16.55 22.04
N SER A 329 -14.67 16.03 21.16
CA SER A 329 -14.92 14.60 21.03
C SER A 329 -13.87 13.91 20.15
N ILE A 330 -13.53 12.69 20.51
CA ILE A 330 -12.74 11.78 19.66
C ILE A 330 -13.70 10.95 18.83
N VAL A 331 -13.67 11.19 17.53
CA VAL A 331 -14.54 10.52 16.56
C VAL A 331 -13.69 9.56 15.75
N THR A 332 -14.06 8.28 15.80
CA THR A 332 -13.41 7.20 15.05
C THR A 332 -14.29 6.86 13.86
N VAL A 333 -13.78 7.08 12.65
CA VAL A 333 -14.55 6.95 11.41
C VAL A 333 -13.87 5.93 10.49
N PRO A 334 -14.50 4.77 10.24
CA PRO A 334 -14.00 3.81 9.26
C PRO A 334 -14.36 4.24 7.83
N PHE A 335 -13.37 4.17 6.95
CA PHE A 335 -13.45 4.54 5.55
C PHE A 335 -13.00 3.39 4.65
N ASP A 336 -13.57 3.37 3.45
CA ASP A 336 -13.05 2.66 2.29
C ASP A 336 -12.71 3.66 1.19
N ALA A 337 -11.73 3.33 0.36
CA ALA A 337 -11.41 4.06 -0.85
C ALA A 337 -10.81 3.11 -1.90
N ASP A 338 -10.78 3.56 -3.15
CA ASP A 338 -10.21 2.79 -4.24
C ASP A 338 -8.83 3.39 -4.61
N ILE A 339 -7.79 2.57 -4.72
CA ILE A 339 -6.48 2.99 -5.21
C ILE A 339 -6.36 2.61 -6.68
N VAL A 340 -6.42 3.62 -7.55
CA VAL A 340 -6.30 3.46 -9.02
C VAL A 340 -5.11 4.29 -9.48
N ASP A 341 -4.18 3.65 -10.19
CA ASP A 341 -2.97 4.30 -10.72
C ASP A 341 -2.18 5.11 -9.67
N GLY A 342 -2.11 4.57 -8.44
CA GLY A 342 -1.40 5.21 -7.33
C GLY A 342 -2.09 6.44 -6.76
N LYS A 343 -3.39 6.63 -7.03
CA LYS A 343 -4.21 7.71 -6.47
C LYS A 343 -5.35 7.14 -5.65
N LEU A 344 -5.63 7.80 -4.53
CA LEU A 344 -6.80 7.51 -3.71
C LEU A 344 -8.03 8.14 -4.38
N LEU A 345 -9.08 7.35 -4.62
CA LEU A 345 -10.32 7.78 -5.22
C LEU A 345 -11.50 7.38 -4.34
N GLN A 346 -12.55 8.23 -4.37
CA GLN A 346 -13.84 7.96 -3.76
C GLN A 346 -13.77 7.52 -2.27
N PRO A 347 -13.09 8.27 -1.39
CA PRO A 347 -13.16 7.99 0.03
C PRO A 347 -14.62 8.05 0.49
N ARG A 348 -15.09 6.98 1.12
CA ARG A 348 -16.47 6.81 1.57
C ARG A 348 -16.48 6.15 2.94
N GLN A 349 -17.38 6.59 3.82
CA GLN A 349 -17.55 5.94 5.11
C GLN A 349 -18.00 4.49 4.89
N SER A 350 -17.27 3.53 5.45
CA SER A 350 -17.54 2.09 5.25
C SER A 350 -18.41 1.48 6.34
N ASP A 351 -18.38 2.06 7.53
CA ASP A 351 -19.22 1.67 8.68
C ASP A 351 -19.50 2.90 9.57
N THR A 352 -20.37 2.75 10.54
CA THR A 352 -20.78 3.83 11.46
C THR A 352 -19.60 4.39 12.26
N ALA A 353 -19.60 5.71 12.45
CA ALA A 353 -18.63 6.38 13.29
C ALA A 353 -19.03 6.26 14.76
N THR A 354 -18.03 6.22 15.64
CA THR A 354 -18.21 6.28 17.08
C THR A 354 -17.61 7.57 17.61
N ALA A 355 -18.28 8.21 18.56
CA ALA A 355 -17.76 9.39 19.25
C ALA A 355 -17.59 9.06 20.74
N ARG A 356 -16.46 9.48 21.32
CA ARG A 356 -16.21 9.44 22.75
C ARG A 356 -15.65 10.77 23.23
N SER A 357 -15.72 11.03 24.53
CA SER A 357 -15.21 12.26 25.11
C SER A 357 -13.68 12.23 25.09
N SER A 358 -13.02 13.34 24.76
CA SER A 358 -11.57 13.45 24.98
C SER A 358 -11.22 13.69 26.46
N LEU A 359 -12.21 14.07 27.28
CA LEU A 359 -12.09 14.33 28.71
C LEU A 359 -12.21 13.03 29.53
N GLN A 360 -11.33 12.08 29.25
CA GLN A 360 -11.27 10.86 30.03
C GLN A 360 -10.68 11.13 31.41
N GLN A 361 -11.31 10.57 32.43
CA GLN A 361 -10.81 10.58 33.81
C GLN A 361 -10.16 9.23 34.16
N PHE A 362 -9.17 9.26 35.04
CA PHE A 362 -8.34 8.12 35.41
C PHE A 362 -8.26 7.96 36.92
N ASP A 363 -8.21 6.71 37.39
CA ASP A 363 -8.21 6.39 38.82
C ASP A 363 -6.91 6.86 39.48
N ASP A 364 -5.81 6.78 38.76
CA ASP A 364 -4.52 7.32 39.16
C ASP A 364 -3.72 7.91 37.99
N GLU A 365 -2.58 8.51 38.31
CA GLU A 365 -1.69 9.12 37.34
C GLU A 365 -0.96 8.12 36.42
N TRP A 366 -0.88 6.84 36.81
CA TRP A 366 -0.23 5.78 36.03
C TRP A 366 -1.15 5.33 34.92
N ASP A 367 -2.44 5.15 35.20
CA ASP A 367 -3.47 4.84 34.22
C ASP A 367 -3.56 5.95 33.15
N ALA A 368 -3.50 7.21 33.59
CA ALA A 368 -3.46 8.36 32.68
C ALA A 368 -2.23 8.34 31.75
N TYR A 369 -1.05 7.99 32.28
CA TYR A 369 0.16 7.88 31.47
C TYR A 369 0.11 6.67 30.51
N GLN A 370 -0.43 5.55 31.00
CA GLN A 370 -0.58 4.33 30.23
C GLN A 370 -1.49 4.56 29.01
N ASP A 371 -2.61 5.28 29.15
CA ASP A 371 -3.50 5.61 28.03
C ASP A 371 -2.79 6.40 26.91
N VAL A 372 -1.98 7.39 27.28
CA VAL A 372 -1.15 8.15 26.32
C VAL A 372 -0.14 7.24 25.65
N TRP A 373 0.56 6.41 26.44
CA TRP A 373 1.58 5.49 25.93
C TRP A 373 1.01 4.43 24.98
N GLU A 374 -0.13 3.84 25.32
CA GLU A 374 -0.84 2.86 24.48
C GLU A 374 -1.30 3.52 23.18
N THR A 375 -1.84 4.74 23.25
CA THR A 375 -2.25 5.49 22.05
C THR A 375 -1.09 5.73 21.09
N ILE A 376 0.06 6.20 21.60
CA ILE A 376 1.28 6.43 20.79
C ILE A 376 1.83 5.12 20.23
N SER A 377 1.85 4.07 21.05
CA SER A 377 2.38 2.76 20.67
C SER A 377 1.52 2.07 19.61
N ALA A 378 0.24 2.43 19.51
CA ALA A 378 -0.69 1.94 18.51
C ALA A 378 -0.59 2.68 17.15
N TRP A 379 0.23 3.74 17.04
CA TRP A 379 0.37 4.47 15.79
C TRP A 379 1.04 3.63 14.70
N GLU A 380 0.26 3.26 13.70
CA GLU A 380 0.78 2.55 12.54
C GLU A 380 1.74 3.41 11.71
N GLY A 381 2.88 2.82 11.33
CA GLY A 381 3.90 3.50 10.53
C GLY A 381 4.82 4.44 11.32
N ILE A 382 4.61 4.59 12.63
CA ILE A 382 5.52 5.30 13.54
C ILE A 382 6.32 4.27 14.33
N THR A 383 7.65 4.41 14.34
CA THR A 383 8.51 3.57 15.17
C THR A 383 8.80 4.26 16.48
N VAL A 384 8.46 3.61 17.58
CA VAL A 384 8.74 4.08 18.94
C VAL A 384 9.99 3.39 19.49
N LYS A 385 10.95 4.17 20.00
CA LYS A 385 12.21 3.68 20.59
C LYS A 385 12.36 4.19 22.02
N PRO A 386 12.00 3.38 23.03
CA PRO A 386 12.25 3.71 24.42
C PRO A 386 13.75 3.93 24.72
N ALA A 387 14.08 4.93 25.55
CA ALA A 387 15.46 5.14 26.00
C ALA A 387 15.95 4.00 26.92
N LYS A 388 15.02 3.29 27.55
CA LYS A 388 15.22 2.09 28.36
C LYS A 388 14.08 1.10 28.09
N ASP A 389 14.37 -0.18 28.21
CA ASP A 389 13.40 -1.28 28.06
C ASP A 389 12.50 -1.40 29.31
N ASP A 390 11.74 -0.33 29.58
CA ASP A 390 10.75 -0.22 30.65
C ASP A 390 9.35 -0.36 30.04
N ALA A 391 8.41 -1.01 30.76
CA ALA A 391 7.04 -1.20 30.27
C ALA A 391 6.27 0.12 30.06
N LEU A 392 6.58 1.14 30.86
CA LEU A 392 6.09 2.51 30.74
C LEU A 392 7.29 3.46 30.68
N PRO A 393 7.88 3.67 29.50
CA PRO A 393 9.07 4.49 29.37
C PRO A 393 8.73 5.97 29.53
N ILE A 394 9.50 6.66 30.37
CA ILE A 394 9.37 8.11 30.64
C ILE A 394 10.21 8.98 29.69
N ALA A 395 10.96 8.34 28.79
CA ALA A 395 11.75 8.98 27.74
C ALA A 395 11.84 8.04 26.54
N PHE A 396 11.51 8.53 25.34
CA PHE A 396 11.49 7.74 24.12
C PHE A 396 11.61 8.63 22.87
N GLU A 397 12.03 8.02 21.76
CA GLU A 397 12.07 8.67 20.45
C GLU A 397 10.94 8.12 19.56
N LEU A 398 10.32 9.01 18.80
CA LEU A 398 9.35 8.69 17.76
C LEU A 398 9.97 8.95 16.41
N HIS A 399 9.88 7.98 15.51
CA HIS A 399 10.44 8.05 14.15
C HIS A 399 9.32 7.86 13.13
N GLY A 400 9.15 8.87 12.28
CA GLY A 400 8.23 8.86 11.15
C GLY A 400 8.73 8.02 9.98
N PRO A 401 7.86 7.72 8.99
CA PRO A 401 8.21 6.88 7.84
C PRO A 401 9.28 7.49 6.94
N ASP A 402 9.49 8.80 6.98
CA ASP A 402 10.50 9.50 6.18
C ASP A 402 11.58 10.17 7.05
N ARG A 403 11.95 9.51 8.16
CA ARG A 403 13.05 9.89 9.07
C ARG A 403 12.81 11.14 9.93
N GLN A 404 11.60 11.67 9.96
CA GLN A 404 11.22 12.69 10.95
C GLN A 404 11.39 12.12 12.36
N ARG A 405 11.82 12.97 13.29
CA ARG A 405 12.08 12.56 14.67
C ARG A 405 11.40 13.51 15.66
N VAL A 406 10.78 12.94 16.69
CA VAL A 406 10.32 13.66 17.88
C VAL A 406 10.84 12.94 19.11
N ASP A 407 11.48 13.68 20.00
CA ASP A 407 11.87 13.21 21.32
C ASP A 407 10.76 13.50 22.32
N ALA A 408 10.44 12.53 23.18
CA ALA A 408 9.47 12.68 24.24
C ALA A 408 10.12 12.37 25.59
N GLU A 409 9.94 13.24 26.60
CA GLU A 409 10.49 13.04 27.95
C GLU A 409 9.56 13.62 29.02
N VAL A 410 9.45 12.93 30.17
CA VAL A 410 8.84 13.47 31.39
C VAL A 410 9.92 14.17 32.23
N PRO A 411 9.92 15.51 32.36
CA PRO A 411 10.89 16.22 33.18
C PRO A 411 10.85 15.73 34.63
N GLY A 412 12.03 15.53 35.23
CA GLY A 412 12.14 14.99 36.59
C GLY A 412 12.05 13.45 36.68
N LYS A 413 11.71 12.76 35.59
CA LYS A 413 11.81 11.30 35.43
C LYS A 413 10.97 10.50 36.44
N PHE A 414 9.80 11.02 36.79
CA PHE A 414 8.89 10.39 37.73
C PHE A 414 7.45 10.70 37.33
N ILE A 415 6.61 9.66 37.27
CA ILE A 415 5.20 9.77 36.86
C ILE A 415 4.22 9.63 38.03
N ALA A 416 4.70 9.59 39.29
CA ALA A 416 3.77 9.62 40.42
C ALA A 416 3.44 11.07 40.83
N GLY A 417 2.14 11.34 41.02
CA GLY A 417 1.56 12.69 41.08
C GLY A 417 1.36 13.33 39.70
N GLU A 418 1.19 14.65 39.68
CA GLU A 418 1.08 15.43 38.43
C GLU A 418 2.39 15.34 37.63
N TRP A 419 2.27 15.03 36.35
CA TRP A 419 3.40 14.89 35.43
C TRP A 419 3.12 15.64 34.12
N THR A 420 4.19 15.99 33.42
CA THR A 420 4.14 16.58 32.08
C THR A 420 5.03 15.76 31.15
N LEU A 421 4.48 15.28 30.05
CA LEU A 421 5.22 14.66 28.95
C LEU A 421 5.46 15.72 27.88
N GLU A 422 6.71 16.10 27.68
CA GLU A 422 7.12 17.09 26.69
C GLU A 422 7.55 16.41 25.40
N PHE A 423 7.07 16.93 24.26
CA PHE A 423 7.47 16.51 22.92
C PHE A 423 8.28 17.62 22.25
N THR A 424 9.49 17.29 21.80
CA THR A 424 10.42 18.22 21.17
C THR A 424 11.00 17.62 19.89
N SER A 425 10.94 18.35 18.79
CA SER A 425 11.74 18.02 17.59
C SER A 425 13.15 18.64 17.70
N PRO A 426 14.22 17.91 17.32
CA PRO A 426 15.59 18.45 17.23
C PRO A 426 15.69 19.70 16.35
N ASP A 427 14.82 19.80 15.34
CA ASP A 427 14.82 20.86 14.34
C ASP A 427 13.97 22.09 14.76
N MET A 428 13.54 22.13 16.04
CA MET A 428 12.88 23.25 16.74
C MET A 428 11.51 23.73 16.24
N GLU A 429 10.87 23.09 15.25
CA GLU A 429 9.55 23.55 14.76
C GLU A 429 8.35 23.07 15.61
N LEU A 430 8.50 21.99 16.38
CA LEU A 430 7.43 21.45 17.23
C LEU A 430 7.85 21.39 18.71
N THR A 431 7.09 22.08 19.55
CA THR A 431 7.07 21.92 21.02
C THR A 431 5.64 21.82 21.48
N THR A 432 5.25 20.69 22.06
CA THR A 432 3.92 20.48 22.66
C THR A 432 4.05 19.58 23.88
N GLU A 433 3.10 19.63 24.79
CA GLU A 433 3.11 18.83 26.01
C GLU A 433 1.75 18.22 26.31
N ILE A 434 1.75 17.13 27.07
CA ILE A 434 0.57 16.54 27.71
C ILE A 434 0.84 16.53 29.21
N SER A 435 -0.09 17.06 30.02
CA SER A 435 0.03 17.04 31.47
C SER A 435 -1.11 16.25 32.11
N SER A 436 -0.81 15.47 33.14
CA SER A 436 -1.78 14.92 34.09
C SER A 436 -2.05 15.92 35.21
N GLN A 437 -3.33 16.21 35.48
CA GLN A 437 -3.78 17.13 36.52
C GLN A 437 -4.75 16.44 37.47
N TYR A 438 -4.67 16.77 38.76
CA TYR A 438 -5.61 16.28 39.76
C TYR A 438 -6.81 17.24 39.87
N ASP A 439 -8.03 16.73 39.73
CA ASP A 439 -9.26 17.50 39.99
C ASP A 439 -9.56 17.52 41.50
N PRO A 440 -9.39 18.66 42.19
CA PRO A 440 -9.69 18.74 43.62
C PRO A 440 -11.18 18.57 43.95
N ASN A 441 -12.08 18.70 42.97
CA ASN A 441 -13.52 18.54 43.18
C ASN A 441 -13.95 17.07 43.25
N SER A 442 -13.09 16.15 42.82
CA SER A 442 -13.30 14.71 42.99
C SER A 442 -13.33 14.31 44.47
N ARG A 443 -12.62 15.04 45.33
CA ARG A 443 -12.42 14.65 46.73
C ARG A 443 -13.60 14.99 47.63
N ALA A 444 -14.24 13.96 48.17
CA ALA A 444 -15.19 14.07 49.28
C ALA A 444 -14.48 13.94 50.63
N TRP A 445 -14.87 14.79 51.58
CA TRP A 445 -14.36 14.75 52.96
C TRP A 445 -15.40 14.15 53.91
N LEU A 446 -15.04 13.06 54.59
CA LEU A 446 -15.87 12.40 55.61
C LEU A 446 -15.56 12.89 57.04
N GLY A 447 -14.60 13.81 57.17
CA GLY A 447 -14.17 14.38 58.44
C GLY A 447 -12.96 15.31 58.26
N ARG A 448 -12.23 15.59 59.35
CA ARG A 448 -11.00 16.41 59.28
C ARG A 448 -9.80 15.68 58.68
N GLU A 449 -9.78 14.35 58.73
CA GLU A 449 -8.61 13.53 58.36
C GLU A 449 -8.95 12.40 57.36
N GLU A 450 -10.23 12.24 57.02
CA GLU A 450 -10.70 11.18 56.12
C GLU A 450 -11.30 11.79 54.85
N SER A 451 -10.78 11.35 53.70
CA SER A 451 -11.29 11.71 52.39
C SER A 451 -11.23 10.52 51.44
N TYR A 452 -12.08 10.54 50.42
CA TYR A 452 -12.04 9.61 49.30
C TYR A 452 -12.44 10.35 48.02
N ASP A 453 -12.01 9.85 46.87
CA ASP A 453 -12.38 10.43 45.58
C ASP A 453 -13.73 9.84 45.14
N MET A 454 -14.68 10.71 44.80
CA MET A 454 -16.06 10.35 44.40
C MET A 454 -16.12 9.78 42.98
N TYR A 455 -15.13 10.12 42.17
CA TYR A 455 -14.94 9.71 40.79
C TYR A 455 -13.42 9.75 40.48
N PRO A 456 -12.97 9.11 39.39
CA PRO A 456 -11.55 9.07 39.04
C PRO A 456 -10.95 10.48 38.95
N PRO A 457 -9.92 10.83 39.76
CA PRO A 457 -9.60 12.22 40.02
C PRO A 457 -8.61 12.84 39.02
N TYR A 458 -7.95 12.04 38.18
CA TYR A 458 -6.95 12.53 37.23
C TYR A 458 -7.52 12.72 35.84
N TYR A 459 -7.07 13.75 35.14
CA TYR A 459 -7.41 13.98 33.73
C TYR A 459 -6.22 14.55 32.97
N LEU A 460 -6.27 14.41 31.65
CA LEU A 460 -5.20 14.84 30.75
C LEU A 460 -5.52 16.18 30.10
N VAL A 461 -4.47 16.97 29.85
CA VAL A 461 -4.56 18.29 29.23
C VAL A 461 -3.42 18.45 28.23
N SER A 462 -3.72 19.00 27.05
CA SER A 462 -2.72 19.35 26.03
C SER A 462 -2.26 20.80 26.19
N GLY A 463 -0.93 21.02 26.20
CA GLY A 463 -0.30 22.34 26.21
C GLY A 463 0.38 22.66 24.87
N ALA A 464 -0.23 23.55 24.07
CA ALA A 464 0.38 24.01 22.80
C ALA A 464 0.33 25.54 22.59
N ARG A 465 -0.25 26.30 23.54
CA ARG A 465 -0.36 27.79 23.65
C ARG A 465 -1.50 28.19 24.60
N ARG A 466 -2.52 27.34 24.72
CA ARG A 466 -3.60 27.36 25.72
C ARG A 466 -3.90 25.92 26.10
N ALA A 467 -4.07 25.66 27.38
CA ALA A 467 -4.50 24.36 27.89
C ALA A 467 -5.83 23.98 27.23
N ARG A 468 -5.86 22.83 26.55
CA ARG A 468 -7.09 22.22 26.05
C ARG A 468 -7.36 20.89 26.77
N PRO A 469 -8.63 20.58 27.05
CA PRO A 469 -9.03 19.26 27.51
C PRO A 469 -8.45 18.11 26.67
N GLY A 470 -8.01 17.04 27.34
CA GLY A 470 -7.55 15.80 26.72
C GLY A 470 -6.14 15.85 26.13
N PRO A 471 -5.54 14.69 25.81
CA PRO A 471 -4.19 14.58 25.23
C PRO A 471 -4.15 14.77 23.71
N TYR A 472 -5.32 14.68 23.04
CA TYR A 472 -5.39 14.43 21.61
C TYR A 472 -4.96 15.58 20.72
N LEU A 473 -5.02 16.83 21.20
CA LEU A 473 -4.51 17.97 20.44
C LEU A 473 -2.98 17.90 20.32
N ALA A 474 -2.27 17.63 21.42
CA ALA A 474 -0.83 17.46 21.39
C ALA A 474 -0.43 16.24 20.54
N LEU A 475 -1.14 15.12 20.72
CA LEU A 475 -0.93 13.89 19.94
C LEU A 475 -1.13 14.11 18.45
N ALA A 476 -2.18 14.84 18.04
CA ALA A 476 -2.42 15.19 16.63
C ALA A 476 -1.25 15.98 16.03
N LEU A 477 -0.72 16.97 16.77
CA LEU A 477 0.43 17.76 16.31
C LEU A 477 1.70 16.91 16.14
N VAL A 478 1.97 16.02 17.10
CA VAL A 478 3.11 15.10 17.05
C VAL A 478 2.98 14.15 15.87
N TRP A 479 1.82 13.50 15.72
CA TRP A 479 1.59 12.55 14.63
C TRP A 479 1.70 13.23 13.27
N GLN A 480 1.02 14.37 13.07
CA GLN A 480 1.09 15.14 11.82
C GLN A 480 2.53 15.55 11.49
N TYR A 481 3.31 15.99 12.49
CA TYR A 481 4.71 16.34 12.28
C TYR A 481 5.52 15.16 11.76
N LEU A 482 5.34 13.98 12.36
CA LEU A 482 6.06 12.76 12.00
C LEU A 482 5.72 12.22 10.61
N VAL A 483 4.51 12.47 10.11
CA VAL A 483 4.05 11.92 8.81
C VAL A 483 4.08 12.91 7.66
N ASP A 484 4.15 14.22 7.92
CA ASP A 484 4.23 15.23 6.86
C ASP A 484 5.63 15.28 6.25
N LYS A 485 5.70 15.02 4.94
CA LYS A 485 6.95 15.04 4.16
C LYS A 485 7.63 16.40 4.15
N THR A 486 6.89 17.49 4.37
CA THR A 486 7.51 18.82 4.42
C THR A 486 8.44 19.00 5.62
N ASN A 487 8.32 18.14 6.63
CA ASN A 487 9.13 18.17 7.85
C ASN A 487 10.31 17.19 7.80
N GLN A 488 10.62 16.62 6.63
CA GLN A 488 11.80 15.78 6.47
C GLN A 488 13.06 16.62 6.71
N PRO A 489 14.02 16.12 7.51
CA PRO A 489 15.31 16.79 7.65
C PRO A 489 15.97 16.89 6.27
N ALA A 490 16.69 18.00 6.03
CA ALA A 490 17.47 18.13 4.80
C ALA A 490 18.42 16.92 4.69
N PRO A 491 18.58 16.33 3.49
CA PRO A 491 19.53 15.23 3.33
C PRO A 491 20.91 15.70 3.76
N ASP A 492 21.52 15.00 4.71
CA ASP A 492 22.89 15.29 5.14
C ASP A 492 23.82 15.20 3.92
N ASP A 493 24.47 16.31 3.56
CA ASP A 493 25.41 16.41 2.43
C ASP A 493 26.62 15.44 2.57
N GLU A 494 26.75 14.73 3.70
CA GLU A 494 27.84 13.78 3.97
C GLU A 494 27.59 12.35 3.42
N ASP A 495 26.36 12.02 2.99
CA ASP A 495 25.98 10.70 2.45
C ASP A 495 25.76 10.69 0.91
N ALA A 496 26.14 11.76 0.19
CA ALA A 496 25.96 11.93 -1.27
C ALA A 496 27.22 11.63 -2.11
#